data_AF-A0A2S8NW75-F1
#
_entry.id   AF-A0A2S8NW75-F1
#
_cell.length_a   1.000
_cell.length_b   1.000
_cell.length_c   1.000
_cell.angle_alpha   90.00
_cell.angle_beta   90.00
_cell.angle_gamma   90.00
#
_symmetry.space_group_name_H-M   'P 1'
#
loop_
_entity.id
_entity.type
_entity.pdbx_description
1 polymer ?
#
loop_
_entity_poly.entity_id
_entity_poly.type
_entity_poly.pdbx_seq_one_letter_code
_entity_poly.pdbx_strand_id
1 'polypeptide(L)'
;MDYGATRENGIPIFTERVFGAFEFRYRDVPGAIYKLDAGPFFTEPNRWIEQVITDTAVTPIEPPIVYTDVRNKLREMDKAGQIKIEWWSGQKDDQAILDYWLRSATDSRYHSFVIQTARAYLEYTRPHLRQEFDQRLNRLT
;
A
#
# COMPACT_ATOMS: atom_id res chain seq x y z
N MET A 1 -15.68 5.46 -16.75
CA MET A 1 -15.14 4.66 -15.62
C MET A 1 -15.14 5.55 -14.42
N ASP A 2 -15.84 5.13 -13.38
CA ASP A 2 -16.12 5.89 -12.17
C ASP A 2 -14.83 5.96 -11.34
N TYR A 3 -14.09 7.06 -11.48
CA TYR A 3 -12.81 7.24 -10.78
C TYR A 3 -13.11 7.71 -9.36
N GLY A 4 -12.87 6.82 -8.39
CA GLY A 4 -12.80 7.18 -6.97
C GLY A 4 -14.14 7.56 -6.38
N ALA A 5 -14.97 6.55 -6.09
CA ALA A 5 -16.12 6.74 -5.22
C ALA A 5 -15.66 7.46 -3.94
N THR A 6 -16.10 8.70 -3.79
CA THR A 6 -16.21 9.38 -2.50
C THR A 6 -16.96 8.45 -1.56
N ARG A 7 -16.23 7.64 -0.78
CA ARG A 7 -16.81 6.83 0.28
C ARG A 7 -17.04 7.73 1.49
N GLU A 8 -18.18 7.50 2.13
CA GLU A 8 -18.84 8.36 3.12
C GLU A 8 -17.87 8.93 4.18
N ASN A 9 -17.95 10.24 4.43
CA ASN A 9 -17.44 10.96 5.61
C ASN A 9 -16.01 11.53 5.57
N GLY A 10 -15.29 11.50 4.43
CA GLY A 10 -13.97 12.15 4.31
C GLY A 10 -12.83 11.44 5.05
N ILE A 11 -13.06 10.21 5.50
CA ILE A 11 -12.04 9.36 6.14
C ILE A 11 -11.01 8.94 5.08
N PRO A 12 -9.70 9.14 5.30
CA PRO A 12 -8.67 8.70 4.36
C PRO A 12 -8.66 7.18 4.16
N ILE A 13 -8.53 6.75 2.91
CA ILE A 13 -8.49 5.32 2.55
C ILE A 13 -7.07 4.96 2.09
N PHE A 14 -6.52 3.91 2.70
CA PHE A 14 -5.28 3.27 2.26
C PHE A 14 -5.63 1.97 1.52
N THR A 15 -5.59 1.97 0.19
CA THR A 15 -5.88 0.76 -0.61
C THR A 15 -4.61 0.00 -0.93
N GLU A 16 -4.58 -1.29 -0.59
CA GLU A 16 -3.52 -2.20 -0.99
C GLU A 16 -3.70 -2.61 -2.46
N ARG A 17 -2.89 -2.00 -3.35
CA ARG A 17 -2.94 -2.29 -4.80
C ARG A 17 -2.27 -3.62 -5.19
N VAL A 18 -1.33 -4.08 -4.37
CA VAL A 18 -0.57 -5.31 -4.57
C VAL A 18 -0.67 -6.12 -3.30
N PHE A 19 -1.11 -7.37 -3.40
CA PHE A 19 -1.31 -8.25 -2.25
C PHE A 19 -0.10 -8.26 -1.31
N GLY A 20 -0.29 -8.07 0.00
CA GLY A 20 0.81 -8.10 0.97
C GLY A 20 1.79 -6.90 0.91
N ALA A 21 1.56 -5.91 0.04
CA ALA A 21 2.41 -4.72 -0.04
C ALA A 21 2.34 -3.86 1.22
N PHE A 22 1.19 -3.81 1.92
CA PHE A 22 1.10 -3.09 3.18
C PHE A 22 2.01 -3.73 4.24
N GLU A 23 1.89 -5.05 4.40
CA GLU A 23 2.72 -5.80 5.35
C GLU A 23 4.20 -5.63 5.03
N PHE A 24 4.58 -5.72 3.76
CA PHE A 24 5.97 -5.55 3.36
C PHE A 24 6.50 -4.14 3.60
N ARG A 25 5.78 -3.10 3.16
CA ARG A 25 6.29 -1.72 3.16
C ARG A 25 6.44 -1.13 4.55
N TYR A 26 5.61 -1.55 5.50
CA TYR A 26 5.59 -0.97 6.84
C TYR A 26 6.16 -1.90 7.92
N ARG A 27 6.60 -3.12 7.56
CA ARG A 27 7.21 -4.05 8.52
C ARG A 27 8.53 -3.51 9.05
N ASP A 28 8.60 -3.34 10.38
CA ASP A 28 9.80 -2.93 11.12
C ASP A 28 10.38 -1.59 10.61
N VAL A 29 9.55 -0.79 9.96
CA VAL A 29 9.94 0.52 9.42
C VAL A 29 9.49 1.59 10.41
N PRO A 30 10.43 2.38 10.97
CA PRO A 30 10.08 3.59 11.67
C PRO A 30 9.57 4.63 10.67
N GLY A 31 8.66 5.47 11.11
CA GLY A 31 8.16 6.55 10.26
C GLY A 31 7.41 7.58 11.06
N ALA A 32 6.92 8.59 10.36
CA ALA A 32 6.34 9.77 10.98
C ALA A 32 5.05 10.15 10.28
N ILE A 33 4.04 10.53 11.06
CA ILE A 33 2.80 11.09 10.54
C ILE A 33 2.85 12.60 10.74
N TYR A 34 2.65 13.34 9.64
CA TYR A 34 2.58 14.79 9.63
C TYR A 34 1.12 15.22 9.56
N LYS A 35 0.76 16.22 10.37
CA LYS A 35 -0.55 16.87 10.29
C LYS A 35 -0.37 18.22 9.61
N LEU A 36 -1.09 18.44 8.52
CA LEU A 36 -1.05 19.67 7.74
C LEU A 36 -2.40 20.39 7.89
N ASP A 37 -2.38 21.71 7.79
CA ASP A 37 -3.62 22.48 7.64
C ASP A 37 -4.18 22.23 6.23
N ALA A 38 -5.49 22.03 6.13
CA ALA A 38 -6.16 21.78 4.86
C ALA A 38 -6.39 23.06 4.05
N GLY A 39 -6.44 24.24 4.69
CA GLY A 39 -6.72 25.53 4.06
C GLY A 39 -5.88 25.90 2.82
N PRO A 40 -4.55 25.66 2.78
CA PRO A 40 -3.70 26.04 1.65
C PRO A 40 -3.72 25.05 0.48
N PHE A 41 -4.50 23.97 0.57
CA PHE A 41 -4.54 22.92 -0.45
C PHE A 41 -5.75 23.08 -1.39
N PHE A 42 -5.51 22.92 -2.68
CA PHE A 42 -6.54 22.93 -3.73
C PHE A 42 -6.37 21.75 -4.70
N THR A 43 -7.42 21.47 -5.47
CA THR A 43 -7.42 20.45 -6.52
C THR A 43 -7.42 21.11 -7.91
N GLU A 44 -6.72 20.50 -8.86
CA GLU A 44 -6.65 20.96 -10.25
C GLU A 44 -7.46 20.03 -11.18
N PRO A 45 -8.13 20.57 -12.23
CA PRO A 45 -8.74 19.75 -13.25
C PRO A 45 -7.70 18.84 -13.94
N ASN A 46 -8.05 17.58 -14.18
CA ASN A 46 -7.21 16.54 -14.81
C ASN A 46 -6.07 15.97 -13.96
N ARG A 47 -6.06 16.21 -12.65
CA ARG A 47 -5.16 15.52 -11.71
C ARG A 47 -5.83 14.34 -11.03
N TRP A 48 -5.04 13.50 -10.37
CA TRP A 48 -5.57 12.39 -9.58
C TRP A 48 -6.43 12.98 -8.46
N ILE A 49 -7.60 12.39 -8.18
CA ILE A 49 -8.54 12.87 -7.15
C ILE A 49 -7.87 12.98 -5.77
N GLU A 50 -6.88 12.12 -5.51
CA GLU A 50 -6.11 12.04 -4.26
C GLU A 50 -4.97 13.08 -4.20
N GLN A 51 -4.68 13.75 -5.31
CA GLN A 51 -3.60 14.73 -5.41
C GLN A 51 -4.12 16.12 -5.04
N VAL A 52 -3.63 16.64 -3.93
CA VAL A 52 -3.81 18.03 -3.51
C VAL A 52 -2.52 18.82 -3.72
N ILE A 53 -2.67 20.09 -4.09
CA ILE A 53 -1.57 20.98 -4.46
C ILE A 53 -1.65 22.22 -3.58
N THR A 54 -0.50 22.82 -3.32
CA THR A 54 -0.38 24.11 -2.65
C THR A 54 0.74 24.90 -3.31
N ASP A 55 0.55 26.21 -3.44
CA ASP A 55 1.49 27.16 -4.02
C ASP A 55 2.49 27.72 -2.99
N THR A 56 2.31 27.35 -1.71
CA THR A 56 3.12 27.81 -0.60
C THR A 56 3.79 26.65 0.12
N ALA A 57 4.94 26.89 0.76
CA ALA A 57 5.57 25.87 1.57
C ALA A 57 4.70 25.56 2.79
N VAL A 58 4.29 24.30 2.96
CA VAL A 58 3.46 23.89 4.09
C VAL A 58 4.35 23.49 5.26
N THR A 59 4.10 24.09 6.42
CA THR A 59 4.71 23.68 7.68
C THR A 59 3.73 22.77 8.42
N PRO A 60 4.16 21.61 8.92
CA PRO A 60 3.33 20.78 9.79
C PRO A 60 2.83 21.56 11.00
N ILE A 61 1.56 21.35 11.38
CA ILE A 61 0.93 22.03 12.52
C ILE A 61 1.66 21.68 13.84
N GLU A 62 2.21 20.48 13.92
CA GLU A 62 2.98 19.98 15.05
C GLU A 62 4.21 19.22 14.54
N PRO A 63 5.26 19.05 15.38
CA PRO A 63 6.33 18.11 15.09
C PRO A 63 5.74 16.75 14.70
N PRO A 64 6.35 16.03 13.74
CA PRO A 64 5.81 14.76 13.31
C PRO A 64 5.76 13.78 14.47
N ILE A 65 4.66 13.03 14.57
CA ILE A 65 4.56 11.96 15.55
C ILE A 65 5.35 10.78 14.99
N VAL A 66 6.47 10.46 15.65
CA VAL A 66 7.36 9.38 15.25
C VAL A 66 6.85 8.07 15.85
N TYR A 67 6.71 7.06 15.00
CA TYR A 67 6.36 5.70 15.38
C TYR A 67 7.51 4.77 15.04
N THR A 68 7.90 3.94 16.00
CA THR A 68 8.87 2.86 15.79
C THR A 68 8.27 1.70 15.00
N ASP A 69 6.95 1.56 15.03
CA ASP A 69 6.18 0.57 14.28
C ASP A 69 4.97 1.24 13.61
N VAL A 70 5.20 1.80 12.42
CA VAL A 70 4.15 2.49 11.65
C VAL A 70 3.04 1.53 11.25
N ARG A 71 3.35 0.26 10.98
CA ARG A 71 2.36 -0.74 10.60
C ARG A 71 1.32 -0.92 11.68
N ASN A 72 1.75 -1.15 12.92
CA ASN A 72 0.84 -1.29 14.04
C ASN A 72 0.05 0.00 14.28
N LYS A 73 0.68 1.16 14.14
CA LYS A 73 -0.04 2.43 14.27
C LYS A 73 -1.15 2.59 13.24
N LEU A 74 -0.88 2.32 11.97
CA LEU A 74 -1.89 2.40 10.91
C LEU A 74 -3.06 1.44 11.17
N ARG A 75 -2.79 0.23 11.69
CA ARG A 75 -3.83 -0.72 12.10
C ARG A 75 -4.67 -0.24 13.28
N GLU A 76 -4.06 0.46 14.25
CA GLU A 76 -4.81 1.09 15.34
C GLU A 76 -5.73 2.20 14.83
N MET A 77 -5.23 3.03 13.91
CA MET A 77 -6.01 4.11 13.29
C MET A 77 -7.20 3.57 12.47
N ASP A 78 -7.00 2.45 11.77
CA ASP A 78 -8.06 1.72 11.05
C ASP A 78 -9.14 1.21 12.01
N LYS A 79 -8.73 0.53 13.09
CA LYS A 79 -9.65 0.06 14.14
C LYS A 79 -10.40 1.19 14.84
N ALA A 80 -9.77 2.36 14.97
CA ALA A 80 -10.36 3.57 15.55
C ALA A 80 -11.25 4.35 14.56
N GLY A 81 -11.35 3.93 13.30
CA GLY A 81 -12.12 4.61 12.26
C GLY A 81 -11.53 5.95 11.81
N GLN A 82 -10.25 6.19 12.10
CA GLN A 82 -9.53 7.42 11.71
C GLN A 82 -9.04 7.36 10.26
N ILE A 83 -8.75 6.16 9.78
CA ILE A 83 -8.50 5.82 8.38
C ILE A 83 -9.25 4.53 8.06
N LYS A 84 -9.26 4.13 6.79
CA LYS A 84 -9.69 2.81 6.37
C LYS A 84 -8.60 2.12 5.57
N ILE A 85 -8.12 0.95 6.01
CA ILE A 85 -7.19 0.14 5.23
C ILE A 85 -8.00 -0.87 4.43
N GLU A 86 -8.06 -0.66 3.11
CA GLU A 86 -8.69 -1.59 2.19
C GLU A 86 -7.65 -2.60 1.71
N TRP A 87 -7.64 -3.72 2.42
CA TRP A 87 -6.84 -4.89 2.07
C TRP A 87 -7.25 -5.44 0.72
N TRP A 88 -6.28 -5.97 -0.01
CA TRP A 88 -6.61 -6.77 -1.18
C TRP A 88 -7.41 -8.00 -0.71
N SER A 89 -8.64 -8.16 -1.20
CA SER A 89 -9.67 -9.05 -0.63
C SER A 89 -9.42 -10.56 -0.82
N GLY A 90 -8.23 -10.99 -1.20
CA GLY A 90 -7.96 -12.39 -1.48
C GLY A 90 -7.41 -13.14 -0.27
N GLN A 91 -8.29 -13.70 0.56
CA GLN A 91 -7.99 -15.05 1.05
C GLN A 91 -8.06 -15.98 -0.16
N LYS A 92 -6.91 -16.25 -0.74
CA LYS A 92 -6.73 -17.18 -1.84
C LYS A 92 -5.95 -18.38 -1.32
N ASP A 93 -6.26 -19.55 -1.85
CA ASP A 93 -5.40 -20.71 -1.63
C ASP A 93 -3.98 -20.44 -2.17
N ASP A 94 -3.04 -21.29 -1.76
CA ASP A 94 -1.62 -21.16 -2.09
C ASP A 94 -1.38 -21.07 -3.60
N GLN A 95 -2.15 -21.82 -4.42
CA GLN A 95 -2.00 -21.81 -5.88
C GLN A 95 -2.45 -20.46 -6.46
N ALA A 96 -3.57 -19.93 -5.99
CA ALA A 96 -4.11 -18.67 -6.46
C ALA A 96 -3.28 -17.46 -5.97
N ILE A 97 -2.56 -17.57 -4.84
CA ILE A 97 -1.51 -16.62 -4.43
C ILE A 97 -0.32 -16.67 -5.39
N LEU A 98 0.17 -17.88 -5.69
CA LEU A 98 1.32 -18.08 -6.58
C LEU A 98 1.02 -17.57 -8.00
N ASP A 99 -0.14 -17.88 -8.54
CA ASP A 99 -0.59 -17.44 -9.87
C ASP A 99 -0.78 -15.92 -9.94
N TYR A 100 -1.29 -15.31 -8.85
CA TYR A 100 -1.36 -13.86 -8.75
C TYR A 100 0.03 -13.24 -8.85
N TRP A 101 1.00 -13.76 -8.11
CA TRP A 101 2.35 -13.20 -8.09
C TRP A 101 3.09 -13.40 -9.40
N LEU A 102 2.99 -14.58 -10.01
CA LEU A 102 3.61 -14.87 -11.31
C LEU A 102 3.04 -13.95 -12.40
N ARG A 103 1.72 -13.86 -12.51
CA ARG A 103 1.07 -12.95 -13.47
C ARG A 103 1.43 -11.50 -13.22
N SER A 104 1.40 -11.06 -11.96
CA SER A 104 1.75 -9.67 -11.61
C SER A 104 3.21 -9.36 -11.89
N ALA A 105 4.11 -10.33 -11.72
CA ALA A 105 5.51 -10.18 -12.07
C ALA A 105 5.64 -10.01 -13.59
N THR A 106 5.03 -10.86 -14.41
CA THR A 106 5.18 -10.79 -15.88
C THR A 106 4.48 -9.59 -16.53
N ASP A 107 3.36 -9.11 -15.98
CA ASP A 107 2.51 -8.12 -16.64
C ASP A 107 2.74 -6.66 -16.17
N SER A 108 3.56 -6.44 -15.14
CA SER A 108 3.68 -5.13 -14.48
C SER A 108 4.80 -4.26 -15.04
N ARG A 109 4.47 -2.97 -15.29
CA ARG A 109 5.46 -1.89 -15.52
C ARG A 109 6.44 -1.68 -14.35
N TYR A 110 6.15 -2.28 -13.18
CA TYR A 110 6.98 -2.26 -11.97
C TYR A 110 7.50 -3.66 -11.62
N HIS A 111 7.87 -4.45 -12.62
CA HIS A 111 8.33 -5.85 -12.52
C HIS A 111 9.25 -6.11 -11.31
N SER A 112 10.31 -5.32 -11.14
CA SER A 112 11.29 -5.49 -10.05
C SER A 112 10.66 -5.31 -8.66
N PHE A 113 9.81 -4.29 -8.49
CA PHE A 113 9.08 -4.05 -7.24
C PHE A 113 8.12 -5.20 -6.93
N VAL A 114 7.39 -5.70 -7.93
CA VAL A 114 6.45 -6.82 -7.75
C VAL A 114 7.19 -8.08 -7.34
N ILE A 115 8.31 -8.40 -8.00
CA ILE A 115 9.13 -9.56 -7.61
C ILE A 115 9.64 -9.40 -6.18
N GLN A 116 10.23 -8.27 -5.83
CA GLN A 116 10.73 -8.04 -4.47
C GLN A 116 9.63 -8.19 -3.42
N THR A 117 8.45 -7.64 -3.69
CA THR A 117 7.29 -7.74 -2.80
C THR A 117 6.80 -9.19 -2.69
N ALA A 118 6.67 -9.91 -3.81
CA ALA A 118 6.27 -11.31 -3.85
C ALA A 118 7.21 -12.18 -3.02
N ARG A 119 8.53 -12.02 -3.24
CA ARG A 119 9.57 -12.77 -2.52
C ARG A 119 9.48 -12.53 -1.03
N ALA A 120 9.45 -11.28 -0.60
CA ALA A 120 9.39 -10.92 0.82
C ALA A 120 8.10 -11.38 1.50
N TYR A 121 6.96 -11.26 0.80
CA TYR A 121 5.67 -11.73 1.29
C TYR A 121 5.67 -13.26 1.49
N LEU A 122 6.07 -14.01 0.47
CA LEU A 122 6.08 -15.48 0.51
C LEU A 122 7.06 -15.99 1.55
N GLU A 123 8.27 -15.42 1.63
CA GLU A 123 9.26 -15.81 2.64
C GLU A 123 8.73 -15.67 4.07
N TYR A 124 7.94 -14.63 4.34
CA TYR A 124 7.40 -14.39 5.67
C TYR A 124 6.12 -15.19 5.98
N THR A 125 5.21 -15.33 5.01
CA THR A 125 3.86 -15.86 5.26
C THR A 125 3.65 -17.30 4.78
N ARG A 126 4.41 -17.71 3.76
CA ARG A 126 4.26 -18.97 3.00
C ARG A 126 5.62 -19.43 2.45
N PRO A 127 6.62 -19.69 3.31
CA PRO A 127 8.01 -19.92 2.87
C PRO A 127 8.15 -21.11 1.92
N HIS A 128 7.25 -22.11 1.98
CA HIS A 128 7.21 -23.21 1.02
C HIS A 128 6.91 -22.77 -0.41
N LEU A 129 6.09 -21.73 -0.61
CA LEU A 129 5.76 -21.20 -1.94
C LEU A 129 6.87 -20.31 -2.51
N ARG A 130 7.77 -19.80 -1.67
CA ARG A 130 8.86 -18.90 -2.08
C ARG A 130 9.76 -19.56 -3.12
N GLN A 131 10.15 -20.81 -2.89
CA GLN A 131 11.02 -21.58 -3.77
C GLN A 131 10.31 -21.88 -5.09
N GLU A 132 9.04 -22.26 -5.03
CA GLU A 132 8.23 -22.57 -6.19
C GLU A 132 8.02 -21.34 -7.08
N PHE A 133 7.79 -20.17 -6.47
CA PHE A 133 7.69 -18.89 -7.18
C PHE A 133 8.95 -18.59 -8.00
N ASP A 134 10.15 -18.71 -7.43
CA ASP A 134 11.39 -18.48 -8.18
C ASP A 134 11.59 -19.48 -9.31
N GLN A 135 11.31 -20.75 -9.07
CA GLN A 135 11.45 -21.79 -10.09
C GLN A 135 10.52 -21.53 -11.28
N ARG A 136 9.27 -21.17 -11.03
CA ARG A 136 8.30 -20.87 -12.08
C ARG A 136 8.62 -19.55 -12.78
N LEU A 137 9.03 -18.51 -12.05
CA LEU A 137 9.42 -17.22 -12.61
C LEU A 137 10.59 -17.37 -13.59
N ASN A 138 11.64 -18.11 -13.21
CA ASN A 138 12.80 -18.36 -14.07
C ASN A 138 12.48 -19.13 -15.37
N ARG A 139 11.34 -19.83 -15.44
CA ARG A 139 10.90 -20.52 -16.67
C ARG A 139 10.13 -19.59 -17.62
N LEU A 140 9.67 -18.44 -17.12
CA LEU A 140 8.85 -17.48 -17.85
C LEU A 140 9.66 -16.28 -18.38
N THR A 141 10.85 -16.06 -17.84
CA THR A 141 11.82 -15.01 -18.24
C THR A 141 12.91 -15.57 -19.11
#